data_AF-A0A1B9LNZ5-F1
#
_entry.id   AF-A0A1B9LNZ5-F1
#
_cell.length_a   1.000
_cell.length_b   1.000
_cell.length_c   1.000
_cell.angle_alpha   90.00
_cell.angle_beta   90.00
_cell.angle_gamma   90.00
#
_symmetry.space_group_name_H-M   'P 1'
#
loop_
_entity.id
_entity.type
_entity.pdbx_description
1 polymer ?
#
loop_
_entity_poly.entity_id
_entity_poly.type
_entity_poly.pdbx_seq_one_letter_code
_entity_poly.pdbx_strand_id
1 'polypeptide(L)'
;MISRLLSKSPLIFAPLLLLPYSLSSQALSAKTSQVIHGSAPYLSIDGVTKVASMEDLLGIRLPNISYIPQGANSALYPNAVIDQSNVDAPIEMPNITDTFADIQAIVPLVNYPRIQLSELMDSPYNYGRDDDGDDNINATGNLTIKWQDKNGTDITGEVKANPNRRLNLCDGPYKLTLTATASTLSTQYGVPNSSNLTGNEHSYYINANMNRPVACYAQPNLAYDDHAFGTTIWDMDGPNWVSLKGFKVTNNSNIAENFPTTGSDRLYFYLLLGGISPEQVIAANGTTVSAVSGSGVSLSLSKENTQHWAIDIDRICRTCIRDGNLDRLH
;
A
#
# COMPACT_ATOMS: atom_id res chain seq x y z
N MET A 1 -37.19 91.72 27.01
CA MET A 1 -37.51 90.78 28.11
C MET A 1 -36.47 89.67 28.03
N ILE A 2 -35.56 89.34 28.95
CA ILE A 2 -35.29 89.56 30.38
C ILE A 2 -33.77 89.30 30.51
N SER A 3 -32.89 90.30 30.73
CA SER A 3 -32.22 90.69 31.99
C SER A 3 -31.90 89.58 33.02
N ARG A 4 -30.60 89.37 33.31
CA ARG A 4 -29.92 89.30 34.64
C ARG A 4 -28.53 88.66 34.46
N LEU A 5 -27.38 89.36 34.55
CA LEU A 5 -26.65 89.94 35.69
C LEU A 5 -26.29 88.97 36.84
N LEU A 6 -25.05 89.12 37.32
CA LEU A 6 -24.33 88.58 38.50
C LEU A 6 -23.22 87.57 38.11
N SER A 7 -22.01 87.57 38.68
CA SER A 7 -21.31 88.36 39.71
C SER A 7 -19.81 87.96 39.67
N LYS A 8 -18.91 88.80 40.20
CA LYS A 8 -17.45 88.62 40.16
C LYS A 8 -16.87 87.76 41.30
N SER A 9 -15.76 87.08 40.98
CA SER A 9 -14.53 86.87 41.81
C SER A 9 -14.44 85.62 42.73
N PRO A 10 -13.25 85.24 43.25
CA PRO A 10 -12.24 84.41 42.56
C PRO A 10 -11.78 83.21 43.45
N LEU A 11 -11.45 82.02 42.93
CA LEU A 11 -10.89 80.98 43.81
C LEU A 11 -10.03 79.93 43.07
N ILE A 12 -8.73 80.00 43.40
CA ILE A 12 -7.85 78.88 43.78
C ILE A 12 -7.16 78.03 42.69
N PHE A 13 -5.86 77.90 42.99
CA PHE A 13 -4.72 77.30 42.34
C PHE A 13 -4.72 75.75 42.44
N ALA A 14 -4.40 75.06 41.34
CA ALA A 14 -3.95 73.66 41.21
C ALA A 14 -4.89 72.54 41.71
N PRO A 15 -4.96 71.33 41.08
CA PRO A 15 -3.87 70.55 40.46
C PRO A 15 -4.23 70.15 39.00
N LEU A 16 -3.36 69.60 38.16
CA LEU A 16 -2.74 68.29 38.25
C LEU A 16 -1.78 68.23 37.05
N LEU A 17 -0.49 68.09 37.32
CA LEU A 17 0.47 67.72 36.29
C LEU A 17 -0.05 66.46 35.59
N LEU A 18 -0.46 66.59 34.33
CA LEU A 18 -0.47 65.50 33.37
C LEU A 18 0.98 65.10 33.15
N LEU A 19 1.55 64.34 34.08
CA LEU A 19 2.77 63.59 33.84
C LEU A 19 2.47 62.66 32.65
N PRO A 20 3.21 62.75 31.54
CA PRO A 20 3.22 61.68 30.57
C PRO A 20 3.96 60.53 31.26
N TYR A 21 3.24 59.68 31.99
CA TYR A 21 3.78 58.39 32.39
C TYR A 21 3.99 57.62 31.09
N SER A 22 5.22 57.66 30.59
CA SER A 22 5.69 56.65 29.65
C SER A 22 5.51 55.31 30.34
N LEU A 23 4.57 54.50 29.85
CA LEU A 23 4.53 53.08 30.12
C LEU A 23 5.79 52.49 29.47
N SER A 24 6.94 52.71 30.08
CA SER A 24 8.17 52.06 29.70
C SER A 24 7.92 50.58 29.86
N SER A 25 7.76 49.88 28.73
CA SER A 25 7.76 48.43 28.66
C SER A 25 9.04 47.95 29.34
N GLN A 26 8.94 47.54 30.60
CA GLN A 26 10.03 46.91 31.31
C GLN A 26 10.21 45.53 30.69
N ALA A 27 11.13 45.41 29.73
CA ALA A 27 11.51 44.12 29.19
C ALA A 27 12.23 43.34 30.31
N LEU A 28 11.60 42.28 30.78
CA LEU A 28 12.18 41.39 31.79
C LEU A 28 13.36 40.66 31.15
N SER A 29 14.58 41.13 31.37
CA SER A 29 15.79 40.43 30.93
C SER A 29 16.14 39.36 31.96
N ALA A 30 15.71 38.12 31.71
CA ALA A 30 16.18 36.96 32.45
C ALA A 30 17.49 36.43 31.84
N LYS A 31 18.53 36.23 32.65
CA LYS A 31 19.79 35.60 32.25
C LYS A 31 19.92 34.29 32.99
N THR A 32 19.94 33.18 32.27
CA THR A 32 20.15 31.86 32.88
C THR A 32 21.64 31.60 33.09
N SER A 33 21.97 30.88 34.17
CA SER A 33 23.35 30.43 34.45
C SER A 33 23.76 29.27 33.54
N GLN A 34 22.78 28.54 32.99
CA GLN A 34 22.94 27.37 32.14
C GLN A 34 22.10 27.51 30.87
N VAL A 35 22.42 26.71 29.86
CA VAL A 35 21.61 26.60 28.64
C VAL A 35 20.21 26.10 29.01
N ILE A 36 19.17 26.73 28.46
CA ILE A 36 17.80 26.25 28.61
C ILE A 36 17.64 25.04 27.70
N HIS A 37 17.28 23.90 28.28
CA HIS A 37 17.00 22.68 27.54
C HIS A 37 15.52 22.63 27.17
N GLY A 38 15.28 22.51 25.88
CA GLY A 38 13.99 22.43 25.22
C GLY A 38 13.59 20.99 24.87
N SER A 39 12.67 20.86 23.92
CA SER A 39 12.34 19.59 23.28
C SER A 39 13.18 19.40 22.02
N ALA A 40 13.26 18.16 21.52
CA ALA A 40 13.89 17.88 20.22
C ALA A 40 12.80 17.91 19.15
N PRO A 41 13.11 18.35 17.91
CA PRO A 41 12.14 18.27 16.83
C PRO A 41 11.74 16.81 16.57
N TYR A 42 10.48 16.57 16.25
CA TYR A 42 9.93 15.24 16.05
C TYR A 42 8.92 15.21 14.89
N LEU A 43 8.63 14.01 14.40
CA LEU A 43 7.63 13.79 13.36
C LEU A 43 6.29 13.41 14.00
N SER A 44 5.20 13.99 13.51
CA SER A 44 3.83 13.66 13.92
C SER A 44 2.86 13.79 12.75
N ILE A 45 2.24 12.67 12.37
CA ILE A 45 1.31 12.59 11.23
C ILE A 45 -0.06 13.16 11.60
N ASP A 46 -0.54 12.86 12.81
CA ASP A 46 -1.84 13.28 13.35
C ASP A 46 -1.75 14.59 14.15
N GLY A 47 -0.55 15.15 14.29
CA GLY A 47 -0.26 16.34 15.09
C GLY A 47 -0.26 16.10 16.61
N VAL A 48 -0.38 14.85 17.06
CA VAL A 48 -0.46 14.48 18.48
C VAL A 48 0.58 13.42 18.84
N THR A 49 0.64 12.36 18.05
CA THR A 49 1.48 11.20 18.30
C THR A 49 2.89 11.46 17.77
N LYS A 50 3.89 11.30 18.65
CA LYS A 50 5.31 11.40 18.28
C LYS A 50 5.77 10.08 17.67
N VAL A 51 6.30 10.14 16.45
CA VAL A 51 6.95 9.02 15.79
C VAL A 51 8.28 8.74 16.48
N ALA A 52 8.48 7.49 16.91
CA ALA A 52 9.69 7.07 17.61
C ALA A 52 10.67 6.32 16.69
N SER A 53 10.16 5.70 15.63
CA SER A 53 10.95 4.94 14.64
C SER A 53 10.33 5.10 13.26
N MET A 54 11.12 4.97 12.20
CA MET A 54 10.54 4.97 10.85
C MET A 54 9.59 3.81 10.56
N GLU A 55 9.66 2.75 11.36
CA GLU A 55 8.69 1.65 11.32
C GLU A 55 7.24 2.13 11.49
N ASP A 56 7.04 3.20 12.26
CA ASP A 56 5.74 3.85 12.48
C ASP A 56 5.13 4.41 11.17
N LEU A 57 5.94 4.65 10.14
CA LEU A 57 5.50 5.17 8.86
C LEU A 57 5.19 4.07 7.83
N LEU A 58 5.47 2.82 8.16
CA LEU A 58 5.37 1.69 7.24
C LEU A 58 4.02 0.97 7.32
N GLY A 59 3.01 1.57 7.94
CA GLY A 59 1.65 1.04 7.95
C GLY A 59 0.95 1.20 6.60
N ILE A 60 0.00 0.30 6.33
CA ILE A 60 -0.92 0.40 5.19
C ILE A 60 -2.37 0.43 5.66
N ARG A 61 -3.22 1.09 4.88
CA ARG A 61 -4.66 1.16 5.09
C ARG A 61 -5.39 0.63 3.87
N LEU A 62 -6.17 -0.42 4.08
CA LEU A 62 -7.13 -0.95 3.14
C LEU A 62 -8.52 -0.34 3.45
N PRO A 63 -9.54 -0.54 2.61
CA PRO A 63 -10.86 0.09 2.80
C PRO A 63 -11.51 -0.13 4.17
N ASN A 64 -11.32 -1.27 4.81
CA ASN A 64 -11.97 -1.63 6.08
C ASN A 64 -10.99 -1.88 7.26
N ILE A 65 -9.70 -2.00 6.99
CA ILE A 65 -8.70 -2.45 7.97
C ILE A 65 -7.34 -1.83 7.67
N SER A 66 -6.55 -1.61 8.70
CA SER A 66 -5.16 -1.18 8.57
C SER A 66 -4.24 -2.29 9.06
N TYR A 67 -3.07 -2.38 8.45
CA TYR A 67 -2.01 -3.29 8.86
C TYR A 67 -0.75 -2.51 9.20
N ILE A 68 -0.05 -2.94 10.24
CA ILE A 68 1.18 -2.31 10.70
C ILE A 68 2.26 -3.37 11.00
N PRO A 69 3.55 -3.01 10.91
CA PRO A 69 4.64 -3.87 11.38
C PRO A 69 4.58 -4.14 12.89
N GLN A 70 5.23 -5.20 13.36
CA GLN A 70 5.21 -5.62 14.77
C GLN A 70 5.78 -4.57 15.75
N GLY A 71 6.71 -3.71 15.31
CA GLY A 71 7.30 -2.66 16.15
C GLY A 71 6.67 -1.27 16.01
N ALA A 72 5.69 -1.11 15.12
CA ALA A 72 5.07 0.19 14.87
C ALA A 72 4.14 0.64 16.01
N ASN A 73 4.11 1.94 16.26
CA ASN A 73 3.22 2.57 17.22
C ASN A 73 1.76 2.52 16.73
N SER A 74 0.95 1.69 17.41
CA SER A 74 -0.45 1.48 17.08
C SER A 74 -1.34 2.73 17.25
N ALA A 75 -0.88 3.76 17.97
CA ALA A 75 -1.64 5.00 18.13
C ALA A 75 -1.84 5.74 16.79
N LEU A 76 -0.91 5.61 15.85
CA LEU A 76 -1.02 6.20 14.51
C LEU A 76 -2.04 5.48 13.60
N TYR A 77 -2.38 4.23 13.94
CA TYR A 77 -3.29 3.40 13.17
C TYR A 77 -4.32 2.74 14.11
N PRO A 78 -5.36 3.47 14.52
CA PRO A 78 -6.39 2.92 15.40
C PRO A 78 -7.03 1.67 14.80
N ASN A 79 -7.12 0.60 15.61
CA ASN A 79 -7.66 -0.72 15.23
C ASN A 79 -6.85 -1.46 14.16
N ALA A 80 -5.60 -1.08 13.91
CA ALA A 80 -4.73 -1.83 13.01
C ALA A 80 -4.37 -3.21 13.57
N VAL A 81 -4.12 -4.14 12.66
CA VAL A 81 -3.65 -5.49 12.96
C VAL A 81 -2.16 -5.58 12.65
N ILE A 82 -1.42 -6.30 13.50
CA ILE A 82 -0.01 -6.62 13.23
C ILE A 82 0.04 -7.54 12.01
N ASP A 83 0.78 -7.12 10.99
CA ASP A 83 0.95 -7.91 9.79
C ASP A 83 1.74 -9.19 10.06
N GLN A 84 1.17 -10.31 9.62
CA GLN A 84 1.80 -11.64 9.62
C GLN A 84 1.73 -12.27 8.22
N SER A 85 1.39 -11.45 7.21
CA SER A 85 1.18 -11.90 5.86
C SER A 85 2.46 -12.47 5.26
N ASN A 86 2.26 -13.45 4.41
CA ASN A 86 3.33 -14.07 3.66
C ASN A 86 2.75 -14.56 2.33
N VAL A 87 3.62 -15.05 1.45
CA VAL A 87 3.23 -15.56 0.14
C VAL A 87 2.15 -16.64 0.21
N ASP A 88 2.11 -17.31 1.35
CA ASP A 88 1.29 -18.43 1.64
C ASP A 88 -0.07 -17.92 2.21
N ALA A 89 -0.03 -17.11 3.26
CA ALA A 89 -1.20 -16.49 3.86
C ALA A 89 -1.19 -14.96 3.59
N PRO A 90 -1.55 -14.52 2.37
CA PRO A 90 -1.59 -13.10 2.04
C PRO A 90 -2.80 -12.41 2.67
N ILE A 91 -2.73 -11.09 2.82
CA ILE A 91 -3.88 -10.23 3.09
C ILE A 91 -4.82 -10.29 1.90
N GLU A 92 -6.08 -10.65 2.14
CA GLU A 92 -7.11 -10.62 1.11
C GLU A 92 -7.74 -9.22 1.01
N MET A 93 -7.87 -8.70 -0.22
CA MET A 93 -8.59 -7.44 -0.43
C MET A 93 -10.06 -7.55 -0.01
N PRO A 94 -10.63 -6.57 0.71
CA PRO A 94 -11.98 -6.63 1.27
C PRO A 94 -13.10 -6.81 0.25
N ASN A 95 -12.99 -6.20 -0.94
CA ASN A 95 -14.03 -6.23 -1.96
C ASN A 95 -13.49 -6.65 -3.34
N ILE A 96 -14.35 -7.28 -4.13
CA ILE A 96 -14.06 -7.70 -5.51
C ILE A 96 -13.75 -6.55 -6.49
N THR A 97 -14.10 -5.32 -6.10
CA THR A 97 -13.89 -4.11 -6.90
C THR A 97 -12.61 -3.37 -6.55
N ASP A 98 -11.94 -3.75 -5.46
CA ASP A 98 -10.79 -3.02 -4.96
C ASP A 98 -9.61 -3.04 -5.95
N THR A 99 -8.84 -1.97 -5.89
CA THR A 99 -7.77 -1.61 -6.81
C THR A 99 -6.47 -1.33 -6.05
N PHE A 100 -5.37 -1.14 -6.76
CA PHE A 100 -4.11 -0.72 -6.12
C PHE A 100 -4.25 0.63 -5.40
N ALA A 101 -5.13 1.53 -5.89
CA ALA A 101 -5.38 2.82 -5.26
C ALA A 101 -6.09 2.73 -3.90
N ASP A 102 -6.79 1.63 -3.64
CA ASP A 102 -7.48 1.38 -2.37
C ASP A 102 -6.51 0.92 -1.27
N ILE A 103 -5.26 0.64 -1.62
CA ILE A 103 -4.18 0.30 -0.69
C ILE A 103 -3.36 1.57 -0.44
N GLN A 104 -3.66 2.23 0.68
CA GLN A 104 -3.04 3.50 1.04
C GLN A 104 -1.81 3.25 1.91
N ALA A 105 -0.72 3.94 1.59
CA ALA A 105 0.50 4.02 2.38
C ALA A 105 0.88 5.49 2.58
N ILE A 106 1.88 5.76 3.43
CA ILE A 106 2.34 7.14 3.65
C ILE A 106 2.88 7.81 2.37
N VAL A 107 3.39 7.03 1.42
CA VAL A 107 3.82 7.51 0.10
C VAL A 107 2.58 7.73 -0.77
N PRO A 108 2.18 8.98 -1.06
CA PRO A 108 0.98 9.24 -1.83
C PRO A 108 1.17 8.82 -3.28
N LEU A 109 0.09 8.38 -3.94
CA LEU A 109 0.12 7.96 -5.36
C LEU A 109 0.71 9.04 -6.29
N VAL A 110 0.48 10.32 -5.99
CA VAL A 110 1.03 11.45 -6.76
C VAL A 110 2.56 11.52 -6.71
N ASN A 111 3.18 11.03 -5.63
CA ASN A 111 4.63 10.98 -5.44
C ASN A 111 5.20 9.56 -5.66
N TYR A 112 4.44 8.62 -6.25
CA TYR A 112 4.97 7.27 -6.46
C TYR A 112 6.22 7.26 -7.37
N PRO A 113 7.25 6.44 -7.07
CA PRO A 113 7.34 5.50 -5.95
C PRO A 113 8.12 6.04 -4.73
N ARG A 114 8.33 7.36 -4.63
CA ARG A 114 9.22 7.96 -3.62
C ARG A 114 8.77 9.35 -3.20
N ILE A 115 8.78 9.60 -1.89
CA ILE A 115 8.68 10.94 -1.32
C ILE A 115 9.87 11.23 -0.42
N GLN A 116 10.44 12.43 -0.50
CA GLN A 116 11.49 12.85 0.42
C GLN A 116 10.89 13.21 1.77
N LEU A 117 11.56 12.89 2.87
CA LEU A 117 11.06 13.21 4.21
C LEU A 117 11.02 14.71 4.47
N SER A 118 11.89 15.49 3.81
CA SER A 118 11.82 16.95 3.82
C SER A 118 10.49 17.48 3.27
N GLU A 119 9.93 16.84 2.23
CA GLU A 119 8.63 17.24 1.66
C GLU A 119 7.48 17.03 2.65
N LEU A 120 7.62 16.10 3.60
CA LEU A 120 6.63 15.89 4.67
C LEU A 120 6.68 16.99 5.74
N MET A 121 7.77 17.77 5.81
CA MET A 121 7.88 18.87 6.77
C MET A 121 7.13 20.10 6.28
N ASP A 122 7.00 20.24 4.97
CA ASP A 122 6.38 21.38 4.31
C ASP A 122 4.89 21.18 4.02
N SER A 123 4.24 22.26 3.59
CA SER A 123 2.87 22.20 3.06
C SER A 123 2.76 21.24 1.87
N PRO A 124 1.73 20.38 1.81
CA PRO A 124 0.52 20.39 2.63
C PRO A 124 0.58 19.54 3.92
N TYR A 125 1.63 18.74 4.12
CA TYR A 125 1.68 17.75 5.19
C TYR A 125 1.93 18.39 6.54
N ASN A 126 2.96 19.24 6.62
CA ASN A 126 3.40 19.88 7.86
C ASN A 126 3.49 18.86 9.00
N TYR A 127 4.29 17.80 8.87
CA TYR A 127 4.41 16.75 9.91
C TYR A 127 5.54 17.01 10.92
N GLY A 128 6.44 17.97 10.66
CA GLY A 128 7.46 18.40 11.61
C GLY A 128 6.84 19.16 12.78
N ARG A 129 7.19 18.79 14.01
CA ARG A 129 6.74 19.45 15.24
C ARG A 129 7.88 19.66 16.23
N ASP A 130 7.71 20.66 17.06
CA ASP A 130 8.56 20.99 18.20
C ASP A 130 7.66 21.60 19.29
N ASP A 131 7.87 21.23 20.56
CA ASP A 131 6.97 21.61 21.65
C ASP A 131 7.29 22.99 22.26
N ASP A 132 8.48 23.53 22.00
CA ASP A 132 8.99 24.78 22.57
C ASP A 132 9.08 25.94 21.57
N GLY A 133 8.57 25.72 20.36
CA GLY A 133 8.30 26.77 19.38
C GLY A 133 9.44 27.01 18.39
N ASP A 134 10.34 26.03 18.22
CA ASP A 134 11.32 26.08 17.15
C ASP A 134 10.68 25.76 15.79
N ASP A 135 10.81 26.70 14.85
CA ASP A 135 10.28 26.59 13.49
C ASP A 135 11.32 26.07 12.48
N ASN A 136 10.91 25.95 11.21
CA ASN A 136 11.75 25.54 10.06
C ASN A 136 12.39 24.16 10.24
N ILE A 137 11.57 23.21 10.68
CA ILE A 137 11.99 21.82 10.83
C ILE A 137 12.29 21.23 9.46
N ASN A 138 13.47 20.62 9.33
CA ASN A 138 13.88 19.87 8.15
C ASN A 138 14.14 18.40 8.52
N ALA A 139 14.08 17.51 7.53
CA ALA A 139 14.32 16.08 7.69
C ALA A 139 15.17 15.54 6.53
N THR A 140 16.09 14.61 6.84
CA THR A 140 16.86 13.89 5.83
C THR A 140 16.20 12.58 5.44
N GLY A 141 16.53 12.03 4.26
CA GLY A 141 16.08 10.70 3.85
C GLY A 141 14.80 10.68 3.02
N ASN A 142 14.29 9.48 2.75
CA ASN A 142 13.11 9.26 1.92
C ASN A 142 12.32 8.01 2.33
N LEU A 143 11.08 7.99 1.86
CA LEU A 143 10.20 6.84 1.88
C LEU A 143 10.03 6.34 0.44
N THR A 144 10.12 5.02 0.25
CA THR A 144 9.93 4.38 -1.05
C THR A 144 8.94 3.23 -0.98
N ILE A 145 8.27 3.01 -2.10
CA ILE A 145 7.33 1.92 -2.31
C ILE A 145 7.79 1.04 -3.48
N LYS A 146 7.63 -0.26 -3.35
CA LYS A 146 7.91 -1.21 -4.43
C LYS A 146 6.83 -2.28 -4.47
N TRP A 147 6.32 -2.53 -5.68
CA TRP A 147 5.36 -3.59 -5.96
C TRP A 147 6.01 -4.69 -6.78
N GLN A 148 5.78 -5.94 -6.38
CA GLN A 148 6.16 -7.12 -7.15
C GLN A 148 4.97 -8.05 -7.35
N ASP A 149 4.89 -8.71 -8.50
CA ASP A 149 3.97 -9.82 -8.74
C ASP A 149 4.44 -11.12 -8.06
N LYS A 150 3.65 -12.19 -8.17
CA LYS A 150 4.00 -13.50 -7.59
C LYS A 150 5.31 -14.11 -8.12
N ASN A 151 5.77 -13.68 -9.30
CA ASN A 151 7.01 -14.15 -9.91
C ASN A 151 8.21 -13.26 -9.54
N GLY A 152 8.00 -12.23 -8.71
CA GLY A 152 9.04 -11.27 -8.31
C GLY A 152 9.29 -10.15 -9.32
N THR A 153 8.49 -10.03 -10.38
CA THR A 153 8.59 -8.97 -11.39
C THR A 153 8.21 -7.64 -10.77
N ASP A 154 9.04 -6.61 -10.95
CA ASP A 154 8.73 -5.25 -10.48
C ASP A 154 7.62 -4.63 -11.34
N ILE A 155 6.46 -4.41 -10.73
CA ILE A 155 5.28 -3.81 -11.38
C ILE A 155 4.99 -2.40 -10.85
N THR A 156 5.92 -1.78 -10.12
CA THR A 156 5.71 -0.46 -9.48
C THR A 156 5.33 0.62 -10.50
N GLY A 157 5.96 0.59 -11.68
CA GLY A 157 5.64 1.50 -12.79
C GLY A 157 4.23 1.27 -13.35
N GLU A 158 3.79 0.02 -13.45
CA GLU A 158 2.44 -0.32 -13.90
C GLU A 158 1.37 0.16 -12.92
N VAL A 159 1.61 -0.05 -11.62
CA VAL A 159 0.73 0.42 -10.55
C VAL A 159 0.63 1.94 -10.56
N LYS A 160 1.75 2.65 -10.75
CA LYS A 160 1.76 4.11 -10.89
C LYS A 160 0.97 4.58 -12.12
N ALA A 161 1.13 3.90 -13.26
CA ALA A 161 0.43 4.27 -14.50
C ALA A 161 -1.07 3.97 -14.44
N ASN A 162 -1.47 2.92 -13.73
CA ASN A 162 -2.85 2.44 -13.65
C ASN A 162 -3.27 2.13 -12.20
N PRO A 163 -3.37 3.14 -11.31
CA PRO A 163 -3.65 2.91 -9.90
C PRO A 163 -5.05 2.32 -9.66
N ASN A 164 -6.00 2.62 -10.55
CA ASN A 164 -7.36 2.07 -10.51
C ASN A 164 -7.45 0.66 -11.16
N ARG A 165 -6.32 0.03 -11.52
CA ARG A 165 -6.33 -1.37 -11.98
C ARG A 165 -6.64 -2.25 -10.77
N ARG A 166 -7.51 -3.24 -10.97
CA ARG A 166 -7.80 -4.25 -9.95
C ARG A 166 -6.62 -5.19 -9.77
N LEU A 167 -6.48 -5.71 -8.56
CA LEU A 167 -5.61 -6.84 -8.29
C LEU A 167 -6.17 -8.09 -9.00
N ASN A 168 -5.29 -8.95 -9.48
CA ASN A 168 -5.66 -10.20 -10.16
C ASN A 168 -5.16 -11.41 -9.37
N LEU A 169 -6.03 -12.38 -9.12
CA LEU A 169 -5.67 -13.64 -8.45
C LEU A 169 -4.62 -14.44 -9.23
N CYS A 170 -4.55 -14.27 -10.56
CA CYS A 170 -3.60 -15.01 -11.39
C CYS A 170 -2.16 -14.49 -11.30
N ASP A 171 -1.97 -13.21 -11.01
CA ASP A 171 -0.65 -12.60 -10.87
C ASP A 171 -0.28 -12.36 -9.39
N GLY A 172 -1.24 -12.59 -8.48
CA GLY A 172 -1.06 -12.54 -7.04
C GLY A 172 -0.54 -13.85 -6.41
N PRO A 173 -0.19 -13.83 -5.12
CA PRO A 173 -0.19 -12.65 -4.26
C PRO A 173 0.92 -11.67 -4.65
N TYR A 174 0.60 -10.38 -4.57
CA TYR A 174 1.53 -9.28 -4.81
C TYR A 174 2.32 -8.98 -3.55
N LYS A 175 3.57 -8.55 -3.70
CA LYS A 175 4.41 -8.08 -2.60
C LYS A 175 4.54 -6.57 -2.66
N LEU A 176 4.09 -5.90 -1.61
CA LEU A 176 4.24 -4.47 -1.38
C LEU A 176 5.34 -4.24 -0.34
N THR A 177 6.45 -3.65 -0.74
CA THR A 177 7.55 -3.29 0.17
C THR A 177 7.58 -1.78 0.40
N LEU A 178 7.53 -1.38 1.67
CA LEU A 178 7.71 -0.01 2.12
C LEU A 178 9.06 0.11 2.80
N THR A 179 9.88 1.06 2.35
CA THR A 179 11.21 1.29 2.90
C THR A 179 11.33 2.74 3.34
N ALA A 180 11.81 2.97 4.55
CA ALA A 180 12.12 4.27 5.09
C ALA A 180 13.60 4.32 5.48
N THR A 181 14.35 5.27 4.92
CA THR A 181 15.74 5.47 5.33
C THR A 181 15.81 6.04 6.74
N ALA A 182 16.93 5.83 7.43
CA ALA A 182 17.22 6.58 8.65
C ALA A 182 17.16 8.09 8.37
N SER A 183 16.71 8.87 9.34
CA SER A 183 16.50 10.30 9.19
C SER A 183 17.00 11.06 10.41
N THR A 184 17.46 12.27 10.15
CA THR A 184 17.74 13.28 11.16
C THR A 184 16.75 14.41 10.96
N LEU A 185 15.97 14.72 12.00
CA LEU A 185 15.19 15.94 12.07
C LEU A 185 16.05 17.04 12.69
N SER A 186 15.92 18.25 12.18
CA SER A 186 16.73 19.38 12.62
C SER A 186 15.96 20.69 12.56
N THR A 187 16.18 21.54 13.55
CA THR A 187 15.73 22.93 13.62
C THR A 187 16.93 23.88 13.56
N GLN A 188 16.67 25.15 13.22
CA GLN A 188 17.71 26.18 13.19
C GLN A 188 18.21 26.53 14.61
N TYR A 189 17.29 26.52 15.58
CA TYR A 189 17.52 26.82 16.99
C TYR A 189 17.02 25.67 17.87
N GLY A 190 17.21 25.77 19.19
CA GLY A 190 16.83 24.72 20.13
C GLY A 190 17.99 23.97 20.75
N VAL A 191 17.79 23.45 21.95
CA VAL A 191 18.74 22.55 22.62
C VAL A 191 17.96 21.41 23.27
N PRO A 192 17.87 20.21 22.66
CA PRO A 192 18.53 19.81 21.42
C PRO A 192 17.82 20.32 20.15
N ASN A 193 18.57 20.79 19.15
CA ASN A 193 18.02 21.19 17.84
C ASN A 193 17.90 20.04 16.84
N SER A 194 18.08 18.78 17.27
CA SER A 194 18.03 17.64 16.37
C SER A 194 17.61 16.35 17.06
N SER A 195 17.02 15.45 16.28
CA SER A 195 16.67 14.09 16.69
C SER A 195 16.97 13.12 15.55
N ASN A 196 17.14 11.84 15.88
CA ASN A 196 17.41 10.80 14.90
C ASN A 196 16.34 9.72 14.97
N LEU A 197 15.92 9.26 13.79
CA LEU A 197 14.99 8.15 13.60
C LEU A 197 15.71 7.02 12.87
N THR A 198 15.57 5.81 13.39
CA THR A 198 16.11 4.60 12.76
C THR A 198 15.31 4.23 11.52
N GLY A 199 16.00 3.93 10.42
CA GLY A 199 15.37 3.44 9.19
C GLY A 199 14.85 2.01 9.34
N ASN A 200 13.85 1.65 8.55
CA ASN A 200 13.27 0.31 8.57
C ASN A 200 12.62 -0.03 7.21
N GLU A 201 12.26 -1.29 7.02
CA GLU A 201 11.57 -1.81 5.85
C GLU A 201 10.54 -2.86 6.28
N HIS A 202 9.37 -2.87 5.63
CA HIS A 202 8.36 -3.89 5.85
C HIS A 202 7.75 -4.32 4.51
N SER A 203 7.40 -5.60 4.40
CA SER A 203 6.78 -6.18 3.21
C SER A 203 5.45 -6.83 3.52
N TYR A 204 4.40 -6.39 2.82
CA TYR A 204 3.06 -6.96 2.87
C TYR A 204 2.84 -7.87 1.67
N TYR A 205 2.23 -9.03 1.90
CA TYR A 205 1.75 -9.92 0.83
C TYR A 205 0.25 -9.75 0.71
N ILE A 206 -0.23 -9.31 -0.46
CA ILE A 206 -1.62 -8.90 -0.68
C ILE A 206 -2.16 -9.63 -1.90
N ASN A 207 -3.34 -10.21 -1.77
CA ASN A 207 -4.03 -10.89 -2.85
C ASN A 207 -5.38 -10.22 -3.14
N ALA A 208 -5.88 -10.39 -4.37
CA ALA A 208 -7.22 -9.95 -4.71
C ALA A 208 -8.29 -10.69 -3.88
N ASN A 209 -9.50 -10.14 -3.82
CA ASN A 209 -10.62 -10.80 -3.15
C ASN A 209 -10.93 -12.17 -3.78
N MET A 210 -11.10 -13.20 -2.96
CA MET A 210 -11.29 -14.57 -3.43
C MET A 210 -12.69 -14.83 -4.01
N ASN A 211 -13.69 -13.99 -3.71
CA ASN A 211 -15.06 -14.16 -4.21
C ASN A 211 -15.24 -13.82 -5.70
N ARG A 212 -14.14 -13.61 -6.43
CA ARG A 212 -14.15 -13.44 -7.88
C ARG A 212 -13.31 -14.54 -8.51
N PRO A 213 -13.90 -15.71 -8.77
CA PRO A 213 -13.15 -16.83 -9.31
C PRO A 213 -12.68 -16.57 -10.74
N VAL A 214 -11.49 -17.06 -11.07
CA VAL A 214 -10.85 -16.88 -12.38
C VAL A 214 -10.16 -18.16 -12.84
N ALA A 215 -10.14 -18.39 -14.15
CA ALA A 215 -9.21 -19.32 -14.77
C ALA A 215 -7.98 -18.53 -15.22
N CYS A 216 -6.80 -18.96 -14.79
CA CYS A 216 -5.53 -18.26 -15.02
C CYS A 216 -4.77 -18.83 -16.21
N TYR A 217 -4.79 -20.16 -16.35
CA TYR A 217 -4.12 -20.85 -17.43
C TYR A 217 -4.96 -22.02 -17.90
N ALA A 218 -4.86 -22.36 -19.19
CA ALA A 218 -5.23 -23.69 -19.67
C ALA A 218 -4.00 -24.38 -20.27
N GLN A 219 -3.67 -25.52 -19.70
CA GLN A 219 -2.57 -26.34 -20.14
C GLN A 219 -3.09 -27.50 -20.98
N PRO A 220 -2.73 -27.62 -22.26
CA PRO A 220 -3.02 -28.82 -23.03
C PRO A 220 -2.21 -30.01 -22.48
N ASN A 221 -2.50 -31.23 -22.93
CA ASN A 221 -1.66 -32.39 -22.65
C ASN A 221 -0.23 -32.15 -23.18
N LEU A 222 0.67 -31.65 -22.31
CA LEU A 222 2.05 -31.39 -22.69
C LEU A 222 2.77 -32.71 -22.88
N ALA A 223 3.07 -33.05 -24.13
CA ALA A 223 4.32 -33.73 -24.42
C ALA A 223 5.47 -32.78 -24.02
N TYR A 224 6.58 -33.36 -23.59
CA TYR A 224 7.82 -32.68 -23.19
C TYR A 224 8.08 -31.43 -24.04
N ASP A 225 8.04 -30.25 -23.42
CA ASP A 225 8.48 -29.01 -24.05
C ASP A 225 10.01 -28.98 -23.98
N ASP A 226 10.69 -29.26 -25.10
CA ASP A 226 12.15 -29.18 -25.19
C ASP A 226 12.66 -27.74 -24.93
N HIS A 227 11.80 -26.71 -24.95
CA HIS A 227 12.15 -25.33 -24.61
C HIS A 227 12.09 -25.00 -23.11
N ALA A 228 11.52 -25.89 -22.28
CA ALA A 228 11.55 -25.74 -20.82
C ALA A 228 12.99 -25.79 -20.24
N PHE A 229 14.00 -26.16 -21.04
CA PHE A 229 15.42 -26.25 -20.65
C PHE A 229 16.33 -25.22 -21.32
N GLY A 230 15.83 -24.02 -21.64
CA GLY A 230 16.69 -22.86 -21.94
C GLY A 230 17.39 -22.91 -23.30
N THR A 231 16.76 -23.50 -24.32
CA THR A 231 17.27 -23.38 -25.69
C THR A 231 16.86 -22.03 -26.29
N THR A 232 17.77 -21.39 -27.04
CA THR A 232 17.60 -20.05 -27.62
C THR A 232 16.70 -20.02 -28.87
N ILE A 233 15.75 -20.94 -28.98
CA ILE A 233 14.83 -21.03 -30.12
C ILE A 233 13.59 -20.18 -29.80
N TRP A 234 13.10 -19.46 -30.81
CA TRP A 234 11.90 -18.64 -30.71
C TRP A 234 10.72 -19.48 -30.21
N ASP A 235 10.03 -19.00 -29.17
CA ASP A 235 8.82 -19.62 -28.65
C ASP A 235 7.77 -19.75 -29.78
N MET A 236 7.58 -20.98 -30.26
CA MET A 236 6.62 -21.32 -31.31
C MET A 236 5.21 -21.57 -30.76
N ASP A 237 5.04 -21.56 -29.44
CA ASP A 237 3.79 -21.94 -28.76
C ASP A 237 2.82 -20.76 -28.61
N GLY A 238 3.27 -19.56 -28.97
CA GLY A 238 2.46 -18.36 -29.17
C GLY A 238 2.64 -17.28 -28.09
N PRO A 239 2.09 -16.07 -28.30
CA PRO A 239 2.42 -14.89 -27.49
C PRO A 239 1.95 -14.97 -26.02
N ASN A 240 0.99 -15.84 -25.71
CA ASN A 240 0.41 -16.01 -24.38
C ASN A 240 0.84 -17.33 -23.71
N TRP A 241 1.77 -18.06 -24.31
CA TRP A 241 2.28 -19.29 -23.75
C TRP A 241 3.21 -19.01 -22.56
N VAL A 242 3.05 -19.79 -21.49
CA VAL A 242 3.95 -19.77 -20.34
C VAL A 242 4.46 -21.18 -20.14
N SER A 243 5.79 -21.33 -20.20
CA SER A 243 6.44 -22.63 -20.06
C SER A 243 5.94 -23.37 -18.81
N LEU A 244 5.69 -24.67 -18.97
CA LEU A 244 5.08 -25.58 -18.01
C LEU A 244 3.63 -25.25 -17.58
N LYS A 245 3.10 -24.03 -17.81
CA LYS A 245 1.75 -23.60 -17.39
C LYS A 245 0.73 -23.57 -18.53
N GLY A 246 1.17 -23.44 -19.78
CA GLY A 246 0.30 -23.40 -20.97
C GLY A 246 -0.19 -21.99 -21.31
N PHE A 247 -1.39 -21.90 -21.91
CA PHE A 247 -1.95 -20.62 -22.36
C PHE A 247 -2.42 -19.77 -21.18
N LYS A 248 -1.84 -18.58 -21.01
CA LYS A 248 -2.28 -17.58 -20.02
C LYS A 248 -3.57 -16.93 -20.48
N VAL A 249 -4.57 -16.90 -19.59
CA VAL A 249 -5.80 -16.12 -19.78
C VAL A 249 -5.46 -14.64 -19.58
N THR A 250 -5.65 -13.83 -20.62
CA THR A 250 -5.31 -12.40 -20.62
C THR A 250 -6.54 -11.51 -20.58
N ASN A 251 -7.66 -11.97 -21.16
CA ASN A 251 -8.88 -11.16 -21.30
C ASN A 251 -10.15 -11.99 -21.16
N ASN A 252 -10.82 -11.91 -20.01
CA ASN A 252 -12.08 -12.64 -19.78
C ASN A 252 -13.24 -12.16 -20.69
N SER A 253 -13.14 -10.97 -21.28
CA SER A 253 -14.17 -10.41 -22.16
C SER A 253 -13.98 -10.81 -23.63
N ASN A 254 -12.77 -11.23 -24.03
CA ASN A 254 -12.48 -11.73 -25.37
C ASN A 254 -11.84 -13.11 -25.31
N ILE A 255 -12.69 -14.14 -25.26
CA ILE A 255 -12.25 -15.54 -25.12
C ILE A 255 -11.35 -15.98 -26.28
N ALA A 256 -11.53 -15.41 -27.47
CA ALA A 256 -10.71 -15.73 -28.65
C ALA A 256 -9.24 -15.30 -28.52
N GLU A 257 -8.91 -14.42 -27.57
CA GLU A 257 -7.53 -14.02 -27.24
C GLU A 257 -6.87 -14.96 -26.23
N ASN A 258 -7.64 -15.78 -25.52
CA ASN A 258 -7.13 -16.63 -24.44
C ASN A 258 -6.73 -18.03 -24.91
N PHE A 259 -7.45 -18.59 -25.89
CA PHE A 259 -7.27 -19.97 -26.34
C PHE A 259 -7.38 -20.09 -27.86
N PRO A 260 -6.69 -21.07 -28.47
CA PRO A 260 -6.98 -21.47 -29.84
C PRO A 260 -8.47 -21.76 -30.02
N THR A 261 -9.07 -21.21 -31.09
CA THR A 261 -10.51 -21.37 -31.38
C THR A 261 -10.82 -22.64 -32.16
N THR A 262 -9.81 -23.45 -32.48
CA THR A 262 -9.94 -24.73 -33.18
C THR A 262 -10.09 -25.89 -32.20
N GLY A 263 -11.18 -26.65 -32.34
CA GLY A 263 -11.40 -27.88 -31.58
C GLY A 263 -10.83 -29.12 -32.27
N SER A 264 -10.49 -30.15 -31.48
CA SER A 264 -10.13 -31.50 -31.95
C SER A 264 -10.84 -32.55 -31.10
N ASP A 265 -11.11 -33.73 -31.67
CA ASP A 265 -11.62 -34.86 -30.89
C ASP A 265 -10.58 -35.31 -29.85
N ARG A 266 -11.03 -35.59 -28.62
CA ARG A 266 -10.23 -36.05 -27.46
C ARG A 266 -9.13 -35.10 -26.97
N LEU A 267 -9.20 -33.82 -27.31
CA LEU A 267 -8.36 -32.81 -26.69
C LEU A 267 -8.90 -32.46 -25.29
N TYR A 268 -8.01 -32.35 -24.32
CA TYR A 268 -8.34 -31.91 -22.96
C TYR A 268 -7.34 -30.87 -22.48
N PHE A 269 -7.77 -30.06 -21.52
CA PHE A 269 -6.96 -29.03 -20.91
C PHE A 269 -7.08 -29.10 -19.39
N TYR A 270 -5.97 -28.87 -18.69
CA TYR A 270 -6.00 -28.59 -17.27
C TYR A 270 -6.20 -27.09 -17.05
N LEU A 271 -7.21 -26.72 -16.28
CA LEU A 271 -7.44 -25.34 -15.89
C LEU A 271 -6.78 -25.04 -14.55
N LEU A 272 -5.93 -24.02 -14.50
CA LEU A 272 -5.44 -23.47 -13.24
C LEU A 272 -6.38 -22.37 -12.77
N LEU A 273 -7.05 -22.58 -11.65
CA LEU A 273 -8.05 -21.66 -11.12
C LEU A 273 -7.52 -20.83 -9.95
N GLY A 274 -8.08 -19.64 -9.78
CA GLY A 274 -7.90 -18.77 -8.63
C GLY A 274 -9.25 -18.44 -8.00
N GLY A 275 -9.33 -18.43 -6.67
CA GLY A 275 -10.54 -18.05 -5.92
C GLY A 275 -11.66 -19.09 -5.94
N ILE A 276 -11.45 -20.26 -6.55
CA ILE A 276 -12.41 -21.36 -6.57
C ILE A 276 -11.69 -22.71 -6.55
N SER A 277 -12.21 -23.62 -5.73
CA SER A 277 -11.79 -25.00 -5.74
C SER A 277 -12.42 -25.69 -6.94
N PRO A 278 -11.71 -26.64 -7.53
CA PRO A 278 -12.28 -27.26 -8.70
C PRO A 278 -13.58 -28.08 -8.49
N GLU A 279 -13.73 -28.68 -7.34
CA GLU A 279 -14.94 -29.36 -6.87
C GLU A 279 -16.10 -28.38 -6.81
N GLN A 280 -15.84 -27.13 -6.45
CA GLN A 280 -16.87 -26.10 -6.44
C GLN A 280 -17.38 -25.81 -7.86
N VAL A 281 -16.54 -25.83 -8.90
CA VAL A 281 -17.05 -25.68 -10.28
C VAL A 281 -17.77 -26.94 -10.75
N ILE A 282 -17.31 -28.15 -10.39
CA ILE A 282 -18.04 -29.40 -10.72
C ILE A 282 -19.39 -29.39 -10.01
N ALA A 283 -19.44 -28.97 -8.75
CA ALA A 283 -20.68 -28.87 -7.99
C ALA A 283 -21.63 -27.82 -8.58
N ALA A 284 -21.10 -26.72 -9.13
CA ALA A 284 -21.90 -25.68 -9.75
C ALA A 284 -22.39 -26.03 -11.17
N ASN A 285 -21.59 -26.74 -11.97
CA ASN A 285 -21.85 -26.95 -13.40
C ASN A 285 -22.17 -28.42 -13.78
N GLY A 286 -21.98 -29.35 -12.86
CA GLY A 286 -21.99 -30.79 -13.13
C GLY A 286 -20.70 -31.28 -13.77
N THR A 287 -20.63 -32.59 -14.05
CA THR A 287 -19.46 -33.23 -14.69
C THR A 287 -19.48 -33.11 -16.22
N THR A 288 -20.46 -32.43 -16.79
CA THR A 288 -20.59 -32.28 -18.25
C THR A 288 -21.15 -30.92 -18.59
N VAL A 289 -20.40 -30.15 -19.37
CA VAL A 289 -20.81 -28.83 -19.87
C VAL A 289 -21.06 -28.92 -21.36
N SER A 290 -22.19 -28.37 -21.81
CA SER A 290 -22.56 -28.33 -23.23
C SER A 290 -22.25 -26.97 -23.83
N ALA A 291 -22.02 -26.93 -25.14
CA ALA A 291 -21.79 -25.67 -25.84
C ALA A 291 -22.95 -24.68 -25.67
N VAL A 292 -22.63 -23.40 -25.43
CA VAL A 292 -23.60 -22.30 -25.36
C VAL A 292 -24.23 -22.03 -26.73
N SER A 293 -23.47 -22.29 -27.81
CA SER A 293 -23.94 -22.19 -29.20
C SER A 293 -23.28 -23.26 -30.06
N GLY A 294 -24.00 -23.76 -31.06
CA GLY A 294 -23.60 -24.92 -31.87
C GLY A 294 -24.12 -26.25 -31.31
N SER A 295 -23.80 -27.35 -31.98
CA SER A 295 -24.21 -28.71 -31.59
C SER A 295 -23.05 -29.70 -31.75
N GLY A 296 -23.02 -30.74 -30.92
CA GLY A 296 -22.04 -31.83 -31.03
C GLY A 296 -20.74 -31.65 -30.25
N VAL A 297 -20.65 -30.62 -29.39
CA VAL A 297 -19.51 -30.41 -28.50
C VAL A 297 -19.98 -30.42 -27.05
N SER A 298 -19.36 -31.28 -26.25
CA SER A 298 -19.53 -31.37 -24.79
C SER A 298 -18.17 -31.53 -24.13
N LEU A 299 -17.97 -30.86 -23.01
CA LEU A 299 -16.78 -30.99 -22.17
C LEU A 299 -17.14 -31.87 -20.97
N SER A 300 -16.26 -32.80 -20.63
CA SER A 300 -16.36 -33.57 -19.40
C SER A 300 -15.48 -32.92 -18.34
N LEU A 301 -16.08 -32.55 -17.21
CA LEU A 301 -15.36 -31.97 -16.08
C LEU A 301 -14.99 -33.07 -15.08
N SER A 302 -13.74 -33.10 -14.63
CA SER A 302 -13.25 -34.09 -13.68
C SER A 302 -12.07 -33.58 -12.88
N LYS A 303 -11.73 -34.21 -11.75
CA LYS A 303 -10.54 -33.85 -11.00
C LYS A 303 -9.31 -34.59 -11.48
N GLU A 304 -8.19 -33.88 -11.61
CA GLU A 304 -6.90 -34.53 -11.86
C GLU A 304 -5.66 -33.72 -11.43
N ASN A 305 -4.57 -34.42 -11.11
CA ASN A 305 -3.27 -33.83 -10.75
C ASN A 305 -2.31 -33.87 -11.95
N THR A 306 -1.65 -32.75 -12.25
CA THR A 306 -0.65 -32.69 -13.34
C THR A 306 0.74 -33.08 -12.80
N GLN A 307 1.48 -33.94 -13.53
CA GLN A 307 2.79 -34.45 -13.06
C GLN A 307 3.94 -33.44 -13.19
N HIS A 308 3.81 -32.40 -14.02
CA HIS A 308 4.92 -31.51 -14.41
C HIS A 308 4.83 -30.06 -13.89
N TRP A 309 3.81 -29.71 -13.11
CA TRP A 309 3.76 -28.39 -12.43
C TRP A 309 4.60 -28.31 -11.15
N ALA A 310 5.20 -29.43 -10.71
CA ALA A 310 5.94 -29.53 -9.46
C ALA A 310 7.46 -29.25 -9.57
N ILE A 311 7.97 -28.90 -10.77
CA ILE A 311 9.40 -28.61 -11.00
C ILE A 311 9.69 -27.10 -10.88
N ASP A 312 8.74 -26.29 -10.42
CA ASP A 312 9.02 -24.92 -10.00
C ASP A 312 9.74 -24.98 -8.62
N ILE A 313 11.07 -25.09 -8.66
CA ILE A 313 11.96 -25.01 -7.51
C ILE A 313 11.99 -23.61 -6.89
N ASP A 314 11.33 -22.62 -7.50
CA ASP A 314 10.98 -21.34 -6.89
C ASP A 314 9.77 -21.51 -5.96
N ARG A 315 10.04 -22.15 -4.81
CA ARG A 315 9.65 -21.79 -3.44
C ARG A 315 8.43 -20.88 -3.20
N ILE A 316 7.32 -20.96 -3.94
CA ILE A 316 6.13 -20.09 -3.79
C ILE A 316 4.84 -20.88 -4.13
N CYS A 317 4.50 -21.83 -3.25
CA CYS A 317 3.12 -22.28 -2.96
C CYS A 317 3.19 -23.29 -1.80
N ARG A 318 3.44 -22.80 -0.57
CA ARG A 318 3.46 -23.59 0.68
C ARG A 318 2.33 -23.26 1.65
N THR A 319 1.35 -22.45 1.25
CA THR A 319 -0.04 -22.65 1.66
C THR A 319 -1.00 -22.48 0.49
N CYS A 320 -1.37 -23.62 -0.09
CA CYS A 320 -2.77 -23.97 0.08
C CYS A 320 -2.96 -24.23 1.58
N ILE A 321 -3.92 -23.57 2.23
CA ILE A 321 -4.22 -23.87 3.64
C ILE A 321 -4.46 -25.38 3.74
N ARG A 322 -3.74 -25.96 4.68
CA ARG A 322 -3.75 -27.35 5.07
C ARG A 322 -5.13 -27.68 5.66
N ASP A 323 -6.06 -28.09 4.81
CA ASP A 323 -6.97 -29.17 5.14
C ASP A 323 -7.24 -30.01 3.88
N GLY A 324 -7.49 -31.29 4.10
CA GLY A 324 -7.20 -32.37 3.16
C GLY A 324 -7.70 -32.24 1.72
N ASN A 325 -6.91 -32.85 0.82
CA ASN A 325 -7.24 -33.22 -0.55
C ASN A 325 -7.54 -32.04 -1.49
N LEU A 326 -6.47 -31.60 -2.17
CA LEU A 326 -6.55 -30.74 -3.34
C LEU A 326 -7.23 -31.49 -4.47
N ASP A 327 -8.49 -31.17 -4.68
CA ASP A 327 -9.29 -31.61 -5.79
C ASP A 327 -9.21 -30.58 -6.96
N ARG A 328 -9.36 -31.02 -8.23
CA ARG A 328 -9.01 -30.29 -9.48
C ARG A 328 -10.13 -30.38 -10.56
N LEU A 329 -10.07 -29.69 -11.71
CA LEU A 329 -11.14 -29.62 -12.75
C LEU A 329 -10.54 -29.74 -14.14
N HIS A 330 -11.14 -30.60 -14.94
CA HIS A 330 -11.31 -30.52 -16.40
C HIS A 330 -12.54 -29.67 -16.72
#